data_AF-A0A1B8YNV3-F1
#
_entry.id   AF-A0A1B8YNV3-F1
#
_cell.length_a   1.000
_cell.length_b   1.000
_cell.length_c   1.000
_cell.angle_alpha   90.00
_cell.angle_beta   90.00
_cell.angle_gamma   90.00
#
_symmetry.space_group_name_H-M   'P 1'
#
loop_
_entity.id
_entity.type
_entity.pdbx_description
1 polymer ?
#
loop_
_entity_poly.entity_id
_entity_poly.type
_entity_poly.pdbx_seq_one_letter_code
_entity_poly.pdbx_strand_id
1 'polypeptide(L)' 'MTRGVRNHNPGNIRHGDKWLGLHDIQTDPSFCQFVSPEYGIRAIIKIIRNYERKYGLNSIRQTISRWV' A
#
# COMPACT_ATOMS: atom_id res chain seq x y z
N MET A 1 17.61 -8.42 -3.32
CA MET A 1 16.54 -7.39 -3.39
C MET A 1 15.52 -7.66 -2.30
N THR A 2 15.04 -6.64 -1.59
CA THR A 2 14.01 -6.82 -0.55
C THR A 2 12.64 -7.07 -1.17
N ARG A 3 11.73 -7.72 -0.42
CA ARG A 3 10.37 -8.06 -0.91
C ARG A 3 9.61 -6.83 -1.41
N GLY A 4 9.66 -5.71 -0.68
CA GLY A 4 8.96 -4.49 -1.06
C GLY A 4 9.43 -3.92 -2.40
N VAL A 5 10.73 -3.99 -2.69
CA VAL A 5 11.28 -3.56 -3.98
C VAL A 5 10.85 -4.52 -5.09
N ARG A 6 10.98 -5.84 -4.87
CA ARG A 6 10.58 -6.86 -5.85
C ARG A 6 9.08 -6.78 -6.19
N ASN A 7 8.24 -6.53 -5.20
CA ASN A 7 6.78 -6.46 -5.38
C ASN A 7 6.30 -5.07 -5.80
N HIS A 8 7.19 -4.08 -5.96
CA HIS A 8 6.82 -2.67 -6.14
C HIS A 8 5.83 -2.17 -5.06
N ASN A 9 5.96 -2.69 -3.84
CA ASN A 9 5.04 -2.51 -2.72
C ASN A 9 5.83 -2.13 -1.46
N PRO A 10 6.33 -0.88 -1.36
CA PRO A 10 7.10 -0.43 -0.20
C PRO A 10 6.26 -0.35 1.08
N GLY A 11 4.92 -0.32 0.97
CA GLY A 11 4.01 -0.23 2.10
C GLY A 11 3.62 -1.57 2.72
N ASN A 12 4.12 -2.70 2.21
CA ASN A 12 3.67 -4.05 2.58
C ASN A 12 2.14 -4.19 2.54
N ILE A 13 1.48 -3.61 1.53
CA ILE A 13 0.04 -3.67 1.36
C ILE A 13 -0.37 -5.13 1.09
N ARG A 14 -1.30 -5.64 1.90
CA ARG A 14 -1.83 -7.01 1.77
C ARG A 14 -2.93 -7.09 0.73
N HIS A 15 -3.15 -8.30 0.22
CA HIS A 15 -4.30 -8.60 -0.65
C HIS A 15 -5.64 -8.26 0.02
N GLY A 16 -6.61 -7.85 -0.79
CA GLY A 16 -7.99 -7.60 -0.33
C GLY A 16 -8.71 -6.60 -1.24
N ASP A 17 -8.09 -5.44 -1.46
CA ASP A 17 -8.64 -4.40 -2.32
C ASP A 17 -8.11 -4.51 -3.76
N LYS A 18 -8.94 -4.09 -4.73
CA LYS A 18 -8.54 -3.97 -6.14
C LYS A 18 -7.80 -2.66 -6.36
N TRP A 19 -6.48 -2.69 -6.15
CA TRP A 19 -5.63 -1.54 -6.42
C TRP A 19 -5.38 -1.35 -7.93
N LEU A 20 -5.20 -0.09 -8.34
CA LEU A 20 -4.79 0.23 -9.70
C LEU A 20 -3.33 -0.18 -9.90
N GLY A 21 -3.04 -0.82 -11.04
CA GLY A 21 -1.69 -1.25 -11.39
C GLY A 21 -1.21 -2.50 -10.65
N LEU A 22 -2.13 -3.31 -10.11
CA LEU A 22 -1.78 -4.67 -9.69
C LEU A 22 -1.31 -5.47 -10.91
N HIS A 23 -0.32 -6.33 -10.68
CA HIS A 23 0.08 -7.33 -11.66
C HIS A 23 -1.05 -8.36 -11.83
N ASP A 24 -1.31 -8.82 -13.06
CA ASP A 24 -2.42 -9.77 -13.31
C ASP A 24 -2.19 -11.09 -12.57
N ILE A 25 -0.93 -11.54 -12.52
CA ILE A 25 -0.51 -12.71 -11.76
C ILE A 25 0.17 -12.25 -10.47
N GLN A 26 -0.40 -12.63 -9.32
CA GLN A 26 0.16 -12.38 -8.00
C GLN A 26 0.85 -13.65 -7.48
N THR A 27 2.18 -13.62 -7.40
CA THR A 27 3.02 -14.75 -6.94
C THR A 27 3.36 -14.66 -5.46
N ASP A 28 3.22 -13.49 -4.84
CA ASP A 28 3.35 -13.34 -3.39
C ASP A 28 2.02 -13.68 -2.70
N PRO A 29 1.99 -14.65 -1.77
CA PRO A 29 0.73 -15.14 -1.19
C PRO A 29 0.07 -14.16 -0.23
N SER A 30 0.81 -13.17 0.29
CA SER A 30 0.31 -12.26 1.34
C SER A 30 0.20 -10.83 0.88
N PHE A 31 1.07 -10.39 -0.03
CA PHE A 31 1.24 -8.98 -0.38
C PHE A 31 0.95 -8.71 -1.85
N CYS A 32 0.36 -7.56 -2.12
CA CYS A 32 0.16 -7.09 -3.48
C CYS A 32 1.49 -6.88 -4.21
N GLN A 33 1.49 -7.20 -5.49
CA GLN A 33 2.54 -6.94 -6.46
C GLN A 33 2.01 -5.96 -7.50
N PHE A 34 2.73 -4.85 -7.70
CA PHE A 34 2.36 -3.83 -8.66
C PHE A 34 3.21 -3.92 -9.92
N VAL A 35 2.67 -3.49 -11.05
CA VAL A 35 3.39 -3.45 -12.34
C VAL A 35 4.56 -2.47 -12.32
N SER A 36 4.50 -1.43 -11.47
CA SER A 36 5.59 -0.47 -11.26
C SER A 36 5.55 0.16 -9.86
N PRO A 37 6.68 0.69 -9.34
CA PRO A 37 6.76 1.31 -8.01
C PRO A 37 5.76 2.44 -7.76
N GLU A 38 5.43 3.22 -8.79
CA GLU A 38 4.52 4.36 -8.74
C GLU A 38 3.13 3.95 -8.26
N TYR A 39 2.66 2.76 -8.64
CA TYR A 39 1.36 2.25 -8.21
C TYR A 39 1.35 1.84 -6.73
N GLY A 40 2.45 1.25 -6.23
CA GLY A 40 2.59 0.97 -4.80
C GLY A 40 2.61 2.24 -3.96
N ILE A 41 3.33 3.26 -4.40
CA ILE A 41 3.36 4.59 -3.74
C ILE A 41 1.98 5.24 -3.78
N ARG A 42 1.28 5.19 -4.92
CA ARG A 42 -0.09 5.70 -5.06
C ARG A 42 -1.06 5.01 -4.11
N ALA A 43 -0.94 3.70 -3.93
CA ALA A 43 -1.78 2.94 -3.00
C ALA A 43 -1.56 3.40 -1.54
N ILE A 44 -0.30 3.62 -1.13
CA ILE A 44 0.03 4.18 0.20
C ILE A 44 -0.65 5.54 0.40
N ILE A 45 -0.53 6.45 -0.57
CA ILE A 45 -1.14 7.78 -0.50
C ILE A 45 -2.67 7.68 -0.38
N LYS A 46 -3.31 6.76 -1.11
CA LYS A 46 -4.76 6.53 -0.99
C LYS A 46 -5.16 6.05 0.41
N ILE A 47 -4.38 5.17 1.03
CA ILE A 47 -4.66 4.68 2.38
C ILE A 47 -4.51 5.81 3.39
N ILE A 48 -3.43 6.60 3.33
CA ILE A 48 -3.23 7.76 4.22
C ILE A 48 -4.37 8.77 4.08
N ARG A 49 -4.77 9.11 2.84
CA ARG A 49 -5.91 10.00 2.59
C ARG A 49 -7.25 9.43 3.05
N ASN A 50 -7.39 8.10 3.15
CA ASN A 50 -8.56 7.48 3.74
C ASN A 50 -8.53 7.57 5.27
N TYR A 51 -7.36 7.45 5.89
CA TYR A 51 -7.21 7.65 7.33
C TYR A 51 -7.62 9.05 7.76
N GLU A 52 -7.15 10.05 7.03
CA GLU A 52 -7.54 11.44 7.21
C GLU A 52 -9.06 11.63 7.03
N ARG A 53 -9.61 11.21 5.88
CA ARG A 53 -11.02 11.50 5.54
C ARG A 53 -12.05 10.71 6.34
N LYS A 54 -11.75 9.46 6.72
CA LYS A 54 -12.69 8.59 7.42
C LYS A 54 -12.57 8.65 8.94
N TYR A 55 -11.37 8.89 9.45
CA TYR A 55 -11.08 8.79 10.89
C TYR A 55 -10.50 10.07 11.48
N GLY A 56 -10.32 11.14 10.68
CA GLY A 56 -9.79 12.42 11.15
C GLY A 56 -8.32 12.38 11.57
N LEU A 57 -7.55 11.36 11.13
CA LEU A 57 -6.14 11.25 11.50
C LEU A 57 -5.33 12.28 10.70
N ASN A 58 -4.89 13.34 11.39
CA ASN A 58 -4.32 14.56 10.79
C ASN A 58 -2.89 14.86 11.26
N SER A 59 -2.23 13.91 11.92
CA SER A 59 -0.82 13.99 12.29
C SER A 59 -0.04 12.76 11.86
N ILE A 60 1.26 12.95 11.61
CA ILE A 60 2.19 11.86 11.27
C ILE A 60 2.14 10.76 12.34
N ARG A 61 2.11 11.14 13.62
CA ARG A 61 2.00 10.18 14.74
C ARG A 61 0.77 9.31 14.61
N GLN A 62 -0.42 9.90 14.39
CA GLN A 62 -1.66 9.14 14.23
C GLN A 62 -1.63 8.21 13.00
N THR A 63 -1.12 8.70 11.87
CA THR A 63 -0.97 7.89 10.65
C THR A 63 -0.09 6.68 10.91
N ILE A 64 1.08 6.87 11.52
CA ILE A 64 2.00 5.78 11.86
C ILE A 64 1.33 4.82 12.85
N SER A 65 0.73 5.32 13.93
CA SER A 65 0.05 4.48 14.92
C SER A 65 -1.07 3.62 14.33
N ARG A 66 -1.68 4.04 13.23
CA ARG A 66 -2.72 3.26 12.52
C ARG A 66 -2.15 2.25 11.52
N TRP A 67 -0.97 2.54 10.96
CA TRP A 67 -0.35 1.76 9.88
C TRP A 67 0.40 0.51 10.37
N VAL A 68 0.87 0.52 11.63
CA VAL A 68 1.59 -0.59 12.26
C VAL A 68 0.73 -1.85 12.39
#